data_AF-A0A848UDM1-F1
#
_entry.id   AF-A0A848UDM1-F1
#
_cell.length_a   1.000
_cell.length_b   1.000
_cell.length_c   1.000
_cell.angle_alpha   90.00
_cell.angle_beta   90.00
_cell.angle_gamma   90.00
#
_symmetry.space_group_name_H-M   'P 1'
#
loop_
_entity.id
_entity.type
_entity.pdbx_description
1 polymer ?
#
loop_
_entity_poly.entity_id
_entity_poly.type
_entity_poly.pdbx_seq_one_letter_code
_entity_poly.pdbx_strand_id
1 'polypeptide(L)'
;PTLKAALKAVDAGVDGLVVEGGEGGGFKSPTPVSTMVLLPLVRSRVDVPIIAAGGIVDGATMAAAFALGAEGVQMGTRMVSAAESPVHHNWKQAIVDATETDTVFLNQRHSPALRALRTDRSESLVDAADNVMSEFGNAKALYFGGDMNGAIALTGQVAGRIDAVRPVADIIADTVAEFRSAVARLQG
;
A
#
# COMPACT_ATOMS: atom_id res chain seq x y z
N PRO A 1 2.51 10.26 5.32
CA PRO A 1 3.70 9.79 6.07
C PRO A 1 4.95 10.67 5.83
N THR A 2 5.65 11.04 6.91
CA THR A 2 6.90 11.83 6.88
C THR A 2 7.79 11.44 8.08
N LEU A 3 9.09 11.74 8.02
CA LEU A 3 10.00 11.58 9.17
C LEU A 3 9.50 12.37 10.38
N LYS A 4 9.01 13.61 10.17
CA LYS A 4 8.48 14.45 11.25
C LYS A 4 7.33 13.77 12.00
N ALA A 5 6.43 13.11 11.27
CA ALA A 5 5.32 12.37 11.88
C ALA A 5 5.80 11.12 12.63
N ALA A 6 6.82 10.42 12.10
CA ALA A 6 7.43 9.27 12.76
C ALA A 6 8.07 9.64 14.10
N LEU A 7 8.89 10.71 14.13
CA LEU A 7 9.51 11.21 15.36
C LEU A 7 8.46 11.60 16.40
N LYS A 8 7.41 12.32 15.98
CA LYS A 8 6.31 12.68 16.87
C LYS A 8 5.59 11.45 17.46
N ALA A 9 5.44 10.37 16.69
CA ALA A 9 4.84 9.13 17.18
C ALA A 9 5.73 8.45 18.23
N VAL A 10 7.05 8.41 17.99
CA VAL A 10 8.03 7.90 18.97
C VAL A 10 8.03 8.73 20.25
N ASP A 11 8.02 10.06 20.14
CA ASP A 11 7.93 10.97 21.29
C ASP A 11 6.64 10.76 22.10
N ALA A 12 5.58 10.28 21.46
CA ALA A 12 4.31 9.92 22.10
C ALA A 12 4.35 8.53 22.78
N GLY A 13 5.44 7.78 22.67
CA GLY A 13 5.65 6.51 23.36
C GLY A 13 5.04 5.28 22.68
N VAL A 14 4.92 5.27 21.34
CA VAL A 14 4.47 4.07 20.62
C VAL A 14 5.50 2.93 20.69
N ASP A 15 5.02 1.67 20.69
CA ASP A 15 5.87 0.48 20.72
C ASP A 15 6.56 0.17 19.39
N GLY A 16 6.12 0.80 18.29
CA GLY A 16 6.63 0.55 16.96
C GLY A 16 5.98 1.45 15.92
N LEU A 17 6.50 1.41 14.69
CA LEU A 17 6.05 2.26 13.60
C LEU A 17 5.66 1.42 12.38
N VAL A 18 4.56 1.78 11.74
CA VAL A 18 4.32 1.42 10.34
C VAL A 18 4.82 2.56 9.45
N VAL A 19 5.87 2.31 8.67
CA VAL A 19 6.46 3.30 7.76
C VAL A 19 6.02 2.99 6.35
N GLU A 20 5.09 3.79 5.85
CA GLU A 20 4.45 3.57 4.55
C GLU A 20 4.91 4.55 3.47
N GLY A 21 5.38 4.04 2.33
CA GLY A 21 5.73 4.85 1.16
C GLY A 21 4.52 5.30 0.32
N GLY A 22 4.80 6.19 -0.63
CA GLY A 22 3.85 6.74 -1.60
C GLY A 22 3.26 5.75 -2.60
N GLU A 23 3.89 4.59 -2.74
CA GLU A 23 3.50 3.49 -3.63
C GLU A 23 2.30 2.69 -3.09
N GLY A 24 2.10 2.71 -1.76
CA GLY A 24 0.97 2.05 -1.10
C GLY A 24 -0.37 2.63 -1.50
N GLY A 25 -1.45 1.86 -1.35
CA GLY A 25 -2.82 2.38 -1.51
C GLY A 25 -3.25 3.21 -0.30
N GLY A 26 -4.38 3.91 -0.40
CA GLY A 26 -4.95 4.61 0.74
C GLY A 26 -4.39 6.01 0.96
N PHE A 27 -4.54 6.54 2.18
CA PHE A 27 -4.18 7.92 2.51
C PHE A 27 -2.67 8.14 2.54
N LYS A 28 -2.22 9.27 1.98
CA LYS A 28 -0.82 9.65 1.83
C LYS A 28 -0.57 11.10 2.18
N SER A 29 0.73 11.40 2.30
CA SER A 29 1.22 12.77 2.29
C SER A 29 0.99 13.36 0.89
N PRO A 30 0.53 14.61 0.76
CA PRO A 30 0.38 15.27 -0.54
C PRO A 30 1.69 15.38 -1.32
N THR A 31 2.81 15.42 -0.60
CA THR A 31 4.17 15.22 -1.11
C THR A 31 4.67 13.83 -0.70
N PRO A 32 4.39 12.77 -1.48
CA PRO A 32 4.74 11.41 -1.11
C PRO A 32 6.25 11.19 -1.22
N VAL A 33 6.77 10.30 -0.36
CA VAL A 33 8.14 9.80 -0.43
C VAL A 33 8.05 8.30 -0.65
N SER A 34 8.87 7.76 -1.55
CA SER A 34 8.91 6.31 -1.82
C SER A 34 9.37 5.52 -0.60
N THR A 35 8.95 4.26 -0.49
CA THR A 35 9.41 3.36 0.59
C THR A 35 10.93 3.25 0.59
N MET A 36 11.55 3.15 -0.60
CA MET A 36 13.01 3.07 -0.76
C MET A 36 13.77 4.24 -0.13
N VAL A 37 13.15 5.43 -0.04
CA VAL A 37 13.75 6.62 0.57
C VAL A 37 13.30 6.80 2.01
N LEU A 38 12.00 6.67 2.27
CA LEU A 38 11.41 6.98 3.57
C LEU A 38 11.83 5.98 4.64
N LEU A 39 11.84 4.68 4.32
CA LEU A 39 12.11 3.62 5.28
C LEU A 39 13.51 3.71 5.92
N PRO A 40 14.61 3.72 5.15
CA PRO A 40 15.94 3.82 5.74
C PRO A 40 16.17 5.19 6.42
N LEU A 41 15.52 6.25 5.92
CA LEU A 41 15.57 7.56 6.57
C LEU A 41 14.95 7.52 7.96
N VAL A 42 13.77 6.94 8.12
CA VAL A 42 13.13 6.78 9.44
C VAL A 42 13.97 5.89 10.34
N ARG A 43 14.42 4.72 9.85
CA ARG A 43 15.24 3.81 10.65
C ARG A 43 16.50 4.49 11.19
N SER A 44 17.14 5.36 10.39
CA SER A 44 18.35 6.08 10.82
C SER A 44 18.15 7.02 12.03
N ARG A 45 16.90 7.26 12.45
CA ARG A 45 16.55 8.24 13.49
C ARG A 45 15.81 7.66 14.70
N VAL A 46 15.37 6.41 14.63
CA VAL A 46 14.53 5.78 15.66
C VAL A 46 14.93 4.33 15.85
N ASP A 47 14.83 3.82 17.08
CA ASP A 47 15.17 2.43 17.42
C ASP A 47 13.97 1.54 17.74
N VAL A 48 12.76 2.09 17.74
CA VAL A 48 11.54 1.28 17.88
C VAL A 48 11.37 0.37 16.65
N PRO A 49 10.78 -0.83 16.81
CA PRO A 49 10.49 -1.73 15.69
C PRO A 49 9.75 -1.06 14.54
N ILE A 50 10.16 -1.36 13.31
CA ILE A 50 9.55 -0.82 12.09
C ILE A 50 8.92 -1.93 11.25
N ILE A 51 7.64 -1.74 10.92
CA ILE A 51 6.93 -2.50 9.89
C ILE A 51 6.90 -1.64 8.62
N ALA A 52 7.50 -2.13 7.54
CA ALA A 52 7.46 -1.45 6.25
C ALA A 52 6.12 -1.66 5.54
N ALA A 53 5.61 -0.63 4.87
CA ALA A 53 4.38 -0.70 4.09
C ALA A 53 4.50 0.07 2.76
N GLY A 54 3.72 -0.33 1.76
CA GLY A 54 3.73 0.28 0.44
C GLY A 54 4.86 -0.24 -0.45
N GLY A 55 4.52 -0.75 -1.64
CA GLY A 55 5.48 -1.36 -2.55
C GLY A 55 5.82 -2.84 -2.25
N ILE A 56 5.22 -3.44 -1.21
CA ILE A 56 5.52 -4.81 -0.76
C ILE A 56 4.36 -5.75 -1.12
N VAL A 57 4.69 -6.90 -1.72
CA VAL A 57 3.72 -7.87 -2.26
C VAL A 57 4.16 -9.32 -2.12
N ASP A 58 5.46 -9.57 -1.93
CA ASP A 58 6.09 -10.88 -2.05
C ASP A 58 7.38 -10.97 -1.22
N GLY A 59 8.05 -12.13 -1.23
CA GLY A 59 9.24 -12.34 -0.39
C GLY A 59 10.46 -11.53 -0.84
N ALA A 60 10.58 -11.23 -2.14
CA ALA A 60 11.65 -10.39 -2.66
C ALA A 60 11.55 -8.95 -2.12
N THR A 61 10.34 -8.35 -2.16
CA THR A 61 10.12 -7.01 -1.59
C THR A 61 10.15 -7.01 -0.07
N MET A 62 9.78 -8.11 0.59
CA MET A 62 10.02 -8.29 2.02
C MET A 62 11.52 -8.27 2.34
N ALA A 63 12.35 -8.99 1.57
CA ALA A 63 13.81 -9.01 1.78
C ALA A 63 14.43 -7.62 1.59
N ALA A 64 13.99 -6.88 0.57
CA ALA A 64 14.39 -5.49 0.37
C ALA A 64 14.01 -4.60 1.55
N ALA A 65 12.78 -4.71 2.09
CA ALA A 65 12.34 -3.94 3.24
C ALA A 65 13.18 -4.24 4.49
N PHE A 66 13.52 -5.52 4.74
CA PHE A 66 14.39 -5.92 5.83
C PHE A 66 15.81 -5.36 5.67
N ALA A 67 16.36 -5.38 4.45
CA ALA A 67 17.66 -4.77 4.16
C ALA A 67 17.67 -3.25 4.40
N LEU A 68 16.52 -2.58 4.25
CA LEU A 68 16.34 -1.16 4.54
C LEU A 68 16.10 -0.86 6.04
N GLY A 69 16.07 -1.88 6.88
CA GLY A 69 15.99 -1.76 8.33
C GLY A 69 14.59 -1.94 8.93
N ALA A 70 13.66 -2.56 8.20
CA ALA A 70 12.41 -3.03 8.77
C ALA A 70 12.57 -4.39 9.46
N GLU A 71 11.66 -4.70 10.39
CA GLU A 71 11.56 -5.97 11.13
C GLU A 71 10.26 -6.72 10.79
N GLY A 72 9.43 -6.13 9.95
CA GLY A 72 8.19 -6.72 9.46
C GLY A 72 7.69 -5.98 8.22
N VAL A 73 6.66 -6.53 7.59
CA VAL A 73 6.02 -5.92 6.42
C VAL A 73 4.51 -5.95 6.53
N GLN A 74 3.86 -4.94 5.97
CA GLN A 74 2.41 -4.83 5.85
C GLN A 74 2.01 -4.77 4.37
N MET A 75 1.09 -5.66 3.98
CA MET A 75 0.56 -5.74 2.62
C MET A 75 -0.92 -5.37 2.60
N GLY A 76 -1.25 -4.30 1.86
CA GLY A 76 -2.63 -3.84 1.67
C GLY A 76 -3.28 -4.47 0.44
N THR A 77 -2.93 -3.99 -0.75
CA THR A 77 -3.49 -4.44 -2.04
C THR A 77 -3.47 -5.96 -2.23
N ARG A 78 -2.39 -6.63 -1.78
CA ARG A 78 -2.27 -8.10 -1.86
C ARG A 78 -3.31 -8.81 -1.01
N MET A 79 -3.66 -8.26 0.16
CA MET A 79 -4.67 -8.81 1.06
C MET A 79 -6.09 -8.46 0.62
N VAL A 80 -6.30 -7.26 0.03
CA VAL A 80 -7.58 -6.90 -0.60
C VAL A 80 -7.96 -7.92 -1.69
N SER A 81 -6.99 -8.37 -2.48
CA SER A 81 -7.16 -9.33 -3.57
C SER A 81 -7.06 -10.81 -3.14
N ALA A 82 -6.99 -11.12 -1.85
CA ALA A 82 -6.95 -12.51 -1.38
C ALA A 82 -8.32 -13.19 -1.45
N ALA A 83 -8.35 -14.52 -1.49
CA ALA A 83 -9.59 -15.31 -1.61
C ALA A 83 -10.56 -15.03 -0.45
N GLU A 84 -10.05 -14.94 0.77
CA GLU A 84 -10.78 -14.73 2.02
C GLU A 84 -11.20 -13.27 2.25
N SER A 85 -10.66 -12.33 1.46
CA SER A 85 -11.06 -10.92 1.53
C SER A 85 -12.56 -10.80 1.25
N PRO A 86 -13.33 -10.07 2.07
CA PRO A 86 -14.78 -9.96 1.91
C PRO A 86 -15.19 -8.98 0.80
N VAL A 87 -14.22 -8.32 0.15
CA VAL A 87 -14.52 -7.39 -0.95
C VAL A 87 -15.06 -8.15 -2.16
N HIS A 88 -15.90 -7.47 -2.93
CA HIS A 88 -16.52 -8.01 -4.12
C HIS A 88 -15.47 -8.45 -5.14
N HIS A 89 -15.76 -9.54 -5.85
CA HIS A 89 -14.86 -10.14 -6.86
C HIS A 89 -14.35 -9.12 -7.88
N ASN A 90 -15.21 -8.20 -8.33
CA ASN A 90 -14.84 -7.15 -9.29
C ASN A 90 -13.60 -6.35 -8.87
N TRP A 91 -13.46 -5.99 -7.59
CA TRP A 91 -12.29 -5.25 -7.14
C TRP A 91 -11.05 -6.14 -7.09
N LYS A 92 -11.20 -7.41 -6.67
CA LYS A 92 -10.09 -8.38 -6.71
C LYS A 92 -9.58 -8.57 -8.14
N GLN A 93 -10.50 -8.74 -9.10
CA GLN A 93 -10.18 -8.91 -10.51
C GLN A 93 -9.57 -7.65 -11.10
N ALA A 94 -10.10 -6.48 -10.78
CA ALA A 94 -9.52 -5.21 -11.23
C ALA A 94 -8.09 -4.98 -10.70
N ILE A 95 -7.74 -5.53 -9.53
CA ILE A 95 -6.35 -5.54 -9.04
C ILE A 95 -5.49 -6.51 -9.86
N VAL A 96 -6.00 -7.69 -10.19
CA VAL A 96 -5.27 -8.71 -10.97
C VAL A 96 -5.02 -8.26 -12.41
N ASP A 97 -5.98 -7.54 -13.00
CA ASP A 97 -5.90 -7.06 -14.39
C ASP A 97 -5.09 -5.76 -14.52
N ALA A 98 -4.75 -5.11 -13.40
CA ALA A 98 -4.07 -3.82 -13.39
C ALA A 98 -2.58 -3.94 -13.67
N THR A 99 -2.03 -2.94 -14.37
CA THR A 99 -0.60 -2.70 -14.49
C THR A 99 -0.09 -1.81 -13.36
N GLU A 100 1.22 -1.62 -13.26
CA GLU A 100 1.86 -0.75 -12.27
C GLU A 100 1.49 0.74 -12.43
N THR A 101 0.98 1.13 -13.60
CA THR A 101 0.59 2.50 -13.94
C THR A 101 -0.91 2.79 -13.79
N ASP A 102 -1.72 1.78 -13.47
CA ASP A 102 -3.18 1.89 -13.35
C ASP A 102 -3.64 2.41 -11.99
N THR A 103 -2.80 3.18 -11.30
CA THR A 103 -3.21 3.91 -10.09
C THR A 103 -3.09 5.42 -10.31
N VAL A 104 -4.00 6.16 -9.70
CA VAL A 104 -3.99 7.63 -9.66
C VAL A 104 -3.61 8.11 -8.27
N PHE A 105 -3.07 9.33 -8.21
CA PHE A 105 -2.75 9.98 -6.96
C PHE A 105 -3.57 11.27 -6.83
N LEU A 106 -4.54 11.25 -5.91
CA LEU A 106 -5.58 12.25 -5.80
C LEU A 106 -5.31 13.20 -4.64
N ASN A 107 -5.95 14.37 -4.70
CA ASN A 107 -5.99 15.35 -3.61
C ASN A 107 -4.62 15.92 -3.21
N GLN A 108 -3.66 16.00 -4.13
CA GLN A 108 -2.29 16.46 -3.82
C GLN A 108 -2.19 17.94 -3.39
N ARG A 109 -3.23 18.74 -3.63
CA ARG A 109 -3.31 20.14 -3.21
C ARG A 109 -3.87 20.31 -1.80
N HIS A 110 -4.47 19.25 -1.24
CA HIS A 110 -5.10 19.23 0.07
C HIS A 110 -4.53 18.07 0.90
N SER A 111 -4.95 17.94 2.16
CA SER A 111 -4.54 16.83 3.03
C SER A 111 -5.76 16.17 3.66
N PRO A 112 -5.82 14.83 3.72
CA PRO A 112 -4.83 13.88 3.18
C PRO A 112 -4.92 13.70 1.66
N ALA A 113 -3.79 13.41 1.01
CA ALA A 113 -3.79 12.85 -0.34
C ALA A 113 -4.15 11.37 -0.31
N LEU A 114 -4.41 10.74 -1.45
CA LEU A 114 -4.67 9.29 -1.48
C LEU A 114 -4.28 8.65 -2.82
N ARG A 115 -3.87 7.38 -2.77
CA ARG A 115 -3.63 6.55 -3.96
C ARG A 115 -4.74 5.52 -4.13
N ALA A 116 -5.25 5.43 -5.36
CA ALA A 116 -6.36 4.58 -5.73
C ALA A 116 -6.14 3.95 -7.10
N LEU A 117 -6.84 2.85 -7.36
CA LEU A 117 -6.96 2.29 -8.70
C LEU A 117 -7.65 3.30 -9.63
N ARG A 118 -7.21 3.35 -10.89
CA ARG A 118 -7.82 4.17 -11.92
C ARG A 118 -9.16 3.57 -12.33
N THR A 119 -10.22 4.33 -12.13
CA THR A 119 -11.60 4.08 -12.56
C THR A 119 -12.17 5.38 -13.10
N ASP A 120 -13.33 5.37 -13.76
CA ASP A 120 -13.93 6.60 -14.28
C ASP A 120 -14.12 7.65 -13.17
N ARG A 121 -14.54 7.21 -11.97
CA ARG A 121 -14.64 8.09 -10.79
C ARG A 121 -13.29 8.67 -10.42
N SER A 122 -12.27 7.83 -10.19
CA SER A 122 -10.99 8.33 -9.66
C SER A 122 -10.23 9.16 -10.71
N GLU A 123 -10.37 8.83 -12.00
CA GLU A 123 -9.84 9.62 -13.13
C GLU A 123 -10.42 11.04 -13.14
N SER A 124 -11.74 11.16 -12.96
CA SER A 124 -12.43 12.46 -12.96
C SER A 124 -11.97 13.41 -11.84
N LEU A 125 -11.26 12.89 -10.83
CA LEU A 125 -10.81 13.61 -9.65
C LEU A 125 -9.33 13.97 -9.67
N VAL A 126 -8.55 13.52 -10.68
CA VAL A 126 -7.09 13.73 -10.73
C VAL A 126 -6.71 15.21 -10.66
N ASP A 127 -7.45 16.05 -11.41
CA ASP A 127 -7.20 17.50 -11.51
C ASP A 127 -8.16 18.35 -10.67
N ALA A 128 -8.88 17.72 -9.73
CA ALA A 128 -9.81 18.44 -8.87
C ALA A 128 -9.10 19.57 -8.09
N ALA A 129 -9.67 20.78 -8.18
CA ALA A 129 -9.16 21.94 -7.46
C ALA A 129 -9.51 21.88 -5.96
N ASP A 130 -10.70 21.37 -5.66
CA ASP A 130 -11.24 21.23 -4.31
C ASP A 130 -10.82 19.92 -3.64
N ASN A 131 -11.06 19.85 -2.34
CA ASN A 131 -10.74 18.68 -1.55
C ASN A 131 -11.67 17.50 -1.90
N VAL A 132 -11.10 16.40 -2.43
CA VAL A 132 -11.87 15.27 -2.96
C VAL A 132 -12.42 14.32 -1.87
N MET A 133 -12.24 14.64 -0.59
CA MET A 133 -12.72 13.79 0.51
C MET A 133 -14.25 13.65 0.54
N SER A 134 -15.01 14.66 0.10
CA SER A 134 -16.46 14.55 -0.09
C SER A 134 -16.83 13.58 -1.23
N GLU A 135 -15.90 13.36 -2.16
CA GLU A 135 -16.08 12.55 -3.37
C GLU A 135 -15.69 11.08 -3.16
N PHE A 136 -15.38 10.67 -1.92
CA PHE A 136 -15.00 9.29 -1.60
C PHE A 136 -16.04 8.27 -2.08
N GLY A 137 -17.32 8.64 -2.08
CA GLY A 137 -18.42 7.81 -2.55
C GLY A 137 -18.93 6.81 -1.50
N ASN A 138 -19.76 5.87 -1.95
CA ASN A 138 -20.38 4.86 -1.11
C ASN A 138 -19.51 3.60 -1.03
N ALA A 139 -18.70 3.49 0.04
CA ALA A 139 -17.81 2.36 0.23
C ALA A 139 -18.51 0.99 0.17
N LYS A 140 -19.77 0.87 0.61
CA LYS A 140 -20.51 -0.40 0.55
C LYS A 140 -20.83 -0.83 -0.88
N ALA A 141 -21.12 0.13 -1.77
CA ALA A 141 -21.39 -0.15 -3.19
C ALA A 141 -20.14 -0.72 -3.88
N LEU A 142 -18.95 -0.21 -3.55
CA LEU A 142 -17.68 -0.78 -4.02
C LEU A 142 -17.37 -2.12 -3.34
N TYR A 143 -17.34 -2.13 -2.00
CA TYR A 143 -16.82 -3.24 -1.20
C TYR A 143 -17.68 -4.49 -1.34
N PHE A 144 -19.01 -4.35 -1.38
CA PHE A 144 -19.91 -5.51 -1.37
C PHE A 144 -20.82 -5.53 -2.59
N GLY A 145 -21.09 -4.38 -3.21
CA GLY A 145 -21.93 -4.27 -4.41
C GLY A 145 -21.19 -4.45 -5.73
N GLY A 146 -19.84 -4.42 -5.73
CA GLY A 146 -19.03 -4.61 -6.93
C GLY A 146 -19.01 -3.44 -7.90
N ASP A 147 -19.56 -2.29 -7.51
CA ASP A 147 -19.52 -1.06 -8.29
C ASP A 147 -18.16 -0.38 -8.14
N MET A 148 -17.28 -0.58 -9.13
CA MET A 148 -15.94 0.01 -9.16
C MET A 148 -15.94 1.55 -9.21
N ASN A 149 -17.06 2.16 -9.59
CA ASN A 149 -17.27 3.61 -9.57
C ASN A 149 -18.12 4.06 -8.37
N GLY A 150 -18.52 3.15 -7.49
CA GLY A 150 -19.34 3.44 -6.31
C GLY A 150 -18.58 4.20 -5.23
N ALA A 151 -17.26 3.99 -5.14
CA ALA A 151 -16.34 4.70 -4.26
C ALA A 151 -14.92 4.73 -4.81
N ILE A 152 -14.03 5.50 -4.18
CA ILE A 152 -12.61 5.51 -4.53
C ILE A 152 -11.96 4.19 -4.08
N ALA A 153 -11.53 3.38 -5.06
CA ALA A 153 -10.91 2.07 -4.84
C ALA A 153 -9.44 2.21 -4.39
N LEU A 154 -9.21 2.36 -3.08
CA LEU A 154 -7.87 2.50 -2.49
C LEU A 154 -6.98 1.28 -2.82
N THR A 155 -5.97 1.48 -3.66
CA THR A 155 -5.15 0.41 -4.23
C THR A 155 -3.77 0.96 -4.53
N GLY A 156 -2.72 0.25 -4.10
CA GLY A 156 -1.32 0.63 -4.32
C GLY A 156 -0.75 0.09 -5.64
N GLN A 157 0.39 0.64 -6.07
CA GLN A 157 1.05 0.32 -7.35
C GLN A 157 1.47 -1.15 -7.48
N VAL A 158 1.58 -1.87 -6.37
CA VAL A 158 1.83 -3.32 -6.36
C VAL A 158 0.75 -4.15 -7.06
N ALA A 159 -0.38 -3.55 -7.45
CA ALA A 159 -1.39 -4.19 -8.30
C ALA A 159 -0.77 -4.83 -9.56
N GLY A 160 0.16 -4.13 -10.22
CA GLY A 160 0.91 -4.65 -11.38
C GLY A 160 1.84 -5.85 -11.11
N ARG A 161 1.90 -6.34 -9.88
CA ARG A 161 2.65 -7.54 -9.48
C ARG A 161 1.76 -8.61 -8.84
N ILE A 162 0.44 -8.47 -8.96
CA ILE A 162 -0.56 -9.40 -8.45
C ILE A 162 -1.24 -10.05 -9.65
N ASP A 163 -0.98 -11.34 -9.85
CA ASP A 163 -1.40 -12.10 -11.04
C ASP A 163 -2.61 -13.04 -10.79
N ALA A 164 -2.92 -13.30 -9.53
CA ALA A 164 -4.01 -14.19 -9.15
C ALA A 164 -4.64 -13.82 -7.80
N VAL A 165 -5.92 -14.17 -7.65
CA VAL A 165 -6.59 -14.29 -6.36
C VAL A 165 -6.13 -15.59 -5.70
N ARG A 166 -5.56 -15.51 -4.50
CA ARG A 166 -4.95 -16.65 -3.81
C ARG A 166 -5.40 -16.70 -2.34
N PRO A 167 -5.41 -17.89 -1.70
CA PRO A 167 -5.62 -18.01 -0.27
C PRO A 167 -4.58 -17.21 0.53
N VAL A 168 -5.00 -16.57 1.61
CA VAL A 168 -4.12 -15.81 2.51
C VAL A 168 -3.00 -16.69 3.05
N ALA A 169 -3.31 -17.95 3.39
CA ALA A 169 -2.33 -18.91 3.88
C ALA A 169 -1.17 -19.11 2.89
N ASP A 170 -1.49 -19.27 1.60
CA ASP A 170 -0.50 -19.48 0.55
C ASP A 170 0.31 -18.20 0.28
N ILE A 171 -0.35 -17.03 0.26
CA ILE A 171 0.33 -15.73 0.10
C ILE A 171 1.39 -15.56 1.18
N ILE A 172 1.05 -15.84 2.44
CA ILE A 172 1.98 -15.70 3.57
C ILE A 172 3.10 -16.76 3.48
N ALA A 173 2.75 -18.02 3.22
CA ALA A 173 3.71 -19.12 3.15
C ALA A 173 4.76 -18.86 2.06
N ASP A 174 4.32 -18.46 0.86
CA ASP A 174 5.19 -18.15 -0.26
C ASP A 174 6.05 -16.92 0.02
N THR A 175 5.47 -15.85 0.56
CA THR A 175 6.21 -14.63 0.93
C THR A 175 7.37 -14.98 1.87
N VAL A 176 7.15 -15.83 2.87
CA VAL A 176 8.19 -16.26 3.82
C VAL A 176 9.23 -17.17 3.15
N ALA A 177 8.80 -18.10 2.30
CA ALA A 177 9.70 -19.00 1.57
C ALA A 177 10.61 -18.23 0.59
N GLU A 178 10.02 -17.35 -0.21
CA GLU A 178 10.71 -16.46 -1.13
C GLU A 178 11.65 -15.48 -0.41
N PHE A 179 11.24 -14.94 0.74
CA PHE A 179 12.10 -14.09 1.57
C PHE A 179 13.38 -14.83 1.96
N ARG A 180 13.25 -16.06 2.48
CA ARG A 180 14.41 -16.90 2.83
C ARG A 180 15.30 -17.17 1.63
N SER A 181 14.69 -17.49 0.47
CA SER A 181 15.43 -17.71 -0.77
C SER A 181 16.15 -16.45 -1.26
N ALA A 182 15.52 -15.28 -1.14
CA ALA A 182 16.10 -14.01 -1.54
C ALA A 182 17.29 -13.62 -0.65
N VAL A 183 17.17 -13.81 0.67
CA VAL A 183 18.25 -13.58 1.63
C VAL A 183 19.42 -14.53 1.36
N ALA A 184 19.16 -15.82 1.18
CA ALA A 184 20.22 -16.80 0.86
C ALA A 184 20.98 -16.40 -0.41
N ARG A 185 20.26 -16.06 -1.49
CA ARG A 185 20.86 -15.62 -2.76
C ARG A 185 21.75 -14.37 -2.60
N LEU A 186 21.43 -13.47 -1.67
CA LEU A 186 22.22 -12.26 -1.42
C LEU A 186 23.47 -12.53 -0.56
N GLN A 187 23.51 -13.67 0.15
CA GLN A 187 24.63 -14.06 1.01
C GLN A 187 25.72 -14.86 0.28
N GLY A 188 25.42 -15.40 -0.91
CA GLY A 188 26.33 -16.24 -1.71
C GLY A 188 26.05 -17.72 -1.54
#